data_AF-A0A1V5PIB3-F1
#
_entry.id   AF-A0A1V5PIB3-F1
#
_cell.length_a   1.000
_cell.length_b   1.000
_cell.length_c   1.000
_cell.angle_alpha   90.00
_cell.angle_beta   90.00
_cell.angle_gamma   90.00
#
_symmetry.space_group_name_H-M   'P 1'
#
loop_
_entity.id
_entity.type
_entity.pdbx_description
1 polymer ?
#
loop_
_entity_poly.entity_id
_entity_poly.type
_entity_poly.pdbx_seq_one_letter_code
_entity_poly.pdbx_strand_id
1 'polypeptide(L)' 'MIITLIERVKKISKDGKITCGKALKLAAEKNFSTRNVGKAANELKLKITSCSLGCFK' A
#
# COMPACT_ATOMS: atom_id res chain seq x y z
N MET A 1 -0.11 -13.03 -17.56
CA MET A 1 -0.16 -11.58 -17.20
C MET A 1 -0.03 -11.48 -15.68
N ILE A 2 1.19 -11.30 -15.16
CA ILE A 2 1.46 -11.33 -13.71
C ILE A 2 1.33 -9.90 -13.19
N ILE A 3 0.17 -9.54 -12.64
CA ILE A 3 -0.03 -8.25 -11.98
C ILE A 3 0.70 -8.22 -10.64
N THR A 4 1.88 -7.61 -10.61
CA THR A 4 2.77 -7.50 -9.45
C THR A 4 2.17 -6.57 -8.38
N LEU A 5 2.52 -6.78 -7.12
CA LEU A 5 2.08 -5.94 -5.98
C LEU A 5 2.29 -4.43 -6.24
N ILE A 6 3.42 -4.09 -6.85
CA ILE A 6 3.86 -2.72 -7.15
C ILE A 6 2.85 -1.98 -8.04
N GLU A 7 2.33 -2.63 -9.09
CA GLU A 7 1.32 -2.04 -9.97
C GLU A 7 0.03 -1.74 -9.22
N ARG A 8 -0.43 -2.67 -8.37
CA ARG A 8 -1.65 -2.43 -7.59
C ARG A 8 -1.45 -1.30 -6.58
N VAL A 9 -0.30 -1.25 -5.91
CA VAL A 9 0.06 -0.17 -4.99
C VAL A 9 0.06 1.17 -5.73
N LYS A 10 0.64 1.24 -6.93
CA LYS A 10 0.61 2.44 -7.79
C LYS A 10 -0.83 2.82 -8.18
N LYS A 11 -1.68 1.85 -8.50
CA LYS A 11 -3.08 2.08 -8.90
C LYS A 11 -3.96 2.60 -7.76
N ILE A 12 -3.71 2.18 -6.51
CA ILE A 12 -4.45 2.68 -5.33
C ILE A 12 -3.85 3.95 -4.74
N SER A 13 -2.59 4.25 -5.06
CA SER A 13 -1.93 5.49 -4.70
C SER A 13 -2.58 6.68 -5.41
N LYS A 14 -2.65 7.81 -4.72
CA LYS A 14 -3.21 9.07 -5.22
C LYS A 14 -2.22 10.17 -4.85
N ASP A 15 -1.74 10.91 -5.83
CA ASP A 15 -0.83 12.05 -5.60
C ASP A 15 0.48 11.67 -4.87
N GLY A 16 1.07 10.52 -5.24
CA GLY A 16 2.28 10.01 -4.57
C GLY A 16 2.07 9.57 -3.11
N LYS A 17 0.81 9.42 -2.68
CA LYS A 17 0.43 9.04 -1.32
C LYS A 17 -0.49 7.83 -1.37
N ILE A 18 -0.45 7.00 -0.34
CA ILE A 18 -1.31 5.84 -0.19
C ILE A 18 -1.92 5.87 1.19
N THR A 19 -3.23 5.64 1.31
CA THR A 19 -3.83 5.54 2.64
C THR A 19 -3.56 4.16 3.23
N CYS A 20 -3.26 4.10 4.54
CA CYS A 20 -3.01 2.81 5.20
C CYS A 20 -4.19 1.84 5.03
N GLY A 21 -5.43 2.34 5.09
CA GLY A 21 -6.63 1.53 4.83
C GLY A 21 -6.64 0.91 3.43
N LYS A 22 -6.21 1.63 2.39
CA LYS A 22 -6.09 1.08 1.03
C LYS A 22 -4.97 0.06 0.93
N ALA A 23 -3.83 0.31 1.58
CA ALA A 23 -2.72 -0.64 1.63
C ALA A 23 -3.09 -1.95 2.34
N LEU A 24 -3.79 -1.86 3.48
CA LEU A 24 -4.32 -3.00 4.22
C LEU A 24 -5.39 -3.77 3.43
N LYS A 25 -6.31 -3.05 2.77
CA LYS A 25 -7.34 -3.68 1.95
C LYS A 25 -6.71 -4.44 0.79
N LEU A 26 -5.70 -3.86 0.14
CA LEU A 26 -4.91 -4.53 -0.90
C LEU A 26 -4.18 -5.77 -0.37
N ALA A 27 -3.59 -5.67 0.83
CA ALA A 27 -2.91 -6.78 1.49
C ALA A 27 -3.88 -7.94 1.75
N ALA A 28 -5.06 -7.62 2.30
CA ALA A 28 -6.11 -8.59 2.61
C ALA A 28 -6.69 -9.26 1.36
N GLU A 29 -6.99 -8.49 0.31
CA GLU A 29 -7.60 -9.03 -0.92
C GLU A 29 -6.71 -10.04 -1.65
N LYS A 30 -5.40 -9.90 -1.53
CA LYS A 30 -4.43 -10.66 -2.32
C LYS A 30 -3.53 -11.55 -1.47
N ASN A 31 -3.91 -11.71 -0.19
CA ASN A 31 -3.16 -12.45 0.83
C ASN A 31 -1.67 -12.04 0.91
N PHE A 32 -1.37 -10.78 0.59
CA PHE A 32 -0.03 -10.25 0.71
C PHE A 32 0.22 -9.80 2.14
N SER A 33 1.45 -10.01 2.62
CA SER A 33 1.87 -9.41 3.90
C SER A 33 1.84 -7.89 3.81
N THR A 34 1.27 -7.23 4.82
CA THR A 34 1.29 -5.76 4.97
C THR A 34 2.72 -5.21 4.89
N ARG A 35 3.71 -5.98 5.38
CA ARG A 35 5.14 -5.70 5.25
C ARG A 35 5.58 -5.58 3.78
N ASN A 36 5.12 -6.48 2.91
CA ASN A 36 5.44 -6.42 1.48
C ASN A 36 4.77 -5.22 0.82
N VAL A 37 3.52 -4.91 1.19
CA VAL A 37 2.81 -3.72 0.69
C VAL A 37 3.54 -2.44 1.10
N GLY A 38 4.01 -2.36 2.35
CA GLY A 38 4.83 -1.27 2.85
C GLY A 38 6.17 -1.15 2.12
N LYS A 39 6.87 -2.27 1.88
CA LYS A 39 8.10 -2.27 1.07
C LYS A 39 7.84 -1.75 -0.35
N ALA A 40 6.81 -2.23 -1.02
CA ALA A 40 6.45 -1.78 -2.36
C ALA A 40 6.08 -0.29 -2.40
N ALA A 41 5.34 0.19 -1.39
CA ALA A 41 5.04 1.62 -1.26
C ALA A 41 6.32 2.45 -1.04
N ASN A 42 7.23 1.98 -0.18
CA ASN A 42 8.50 2.64 0.10
C ASN A 42 9.42 2.69 -1.13
N GLU A 43 9.49 1.59 -1.89
CA GLU A 43 10.27 1.51 -3.13
C GLU A 43 9.73 2.46 -4.21
N LEU A 44 8.40 2.64 -4.25
CA LEU A 44 7.74 3.64 -5.08
C LEU A 44 7.81 5.07 -4.52
N LYS A 45 8.52 5.28 -3.39
CA LYS A 45 8.57 6.55 -2.63
C LYS A 45 7.18 7.12 -2.30
N LEU A 46 6.19 6.25 -2.13
CA LEU A 46 4.83 6.64 -1.77
C LEU A 46 4.74 6.88 -0.27
N LYS A 47 4.23 8.04 0.14
CA LYS A 47 3.96 8.31 1.55
C LYS A 47 2.70 7.58 1.99
N ILE A 48 2.81 6.73 3.00
CA ILE A 48 1.64 6.16 3.67
C ILE A 48 1.04 7.25 4.56
N THR A 49 -0.19 7.67 4.29
CA THR A 49 -0.90 8.69 5.07
C THR A 49 -2.19 8.12 5.64
N SER A 50 -2.77 8.76 6.66
CA SER A 50 -4.05 8.34 7.28
C SER A 50 -4.06 6.86 7.71
N CYS A 51 -3.37 6.57 8.81
CA CYS A 51 -3.40 5.23 9.39
C CYS A 51 -4.78 4.91 9.95
N SER A 52 -5.52 4.01 9.30
CA SER A 52 -6.84 3.55 9.78
C SER A 52 -6.78 2.82 11.12
N LEU A 53 -5.60 2.36 11.52
CA LEU A 53 -5.32 1.72 12.81
C LEU A 53 -4.68 2.68 13.84
N GLY A 54 -4.41 3.94 13.46
CA GLY A 54 -3.70 4.90 14.31
C GLY A 54 -2.21 4.62 14.54
N CYS A 55 -1.61 3.64 13.84
CA CYS A 55 -0.20 3.24 14.02
C CYS A 55 0.84 4.26 13.52
N PHE A 56 0.47 5.18 12.63
CA PHE A 56 1.37 6.24 12.18
C PHE A 56 0.88 7.58 12.78
N LYS A 57 1.41 7.91 13.96
CA LYS A 57 1.46 9.27 14.52
C LYS A 57 2.86 9.82 14.29
#